data_AF-A0A6N8NLU0-F1
#
_entry.id   AF-A0A6N8NLU0-F1
#
_cell.length_a   1.000
_cell.length_b   1.000
_cell.length_c   1.000
_cell.angle_alpha   90.00
_cell.angle_beta   90.00
_cell.angle_gamma   90.00
#
_symmetry.space_group_name_H-M   'P 1'
#
loop_
_entity.id
_entity.type
_entity.pdbx_description
1 polymer ?
#
loop_
_entity_poly.entity_id
_entity_poly.type
_entity_poly.pdbx_seq_one_letter_code
_entity_poly.pdbx_strand_id
1 'polypeptide(L)'
;MKIILWHLGRKGAGPKYNLEMALALKKEGYDVYACISKQAENANDYKKHNINHLSLNTYTGGVSALINSLRLPWLINEFKDYLKINR
;
A
#
# COMPACT_ATOMS: atom_id res chain seq x y z
N MET A 1 12.83 -13.53 5.13
CA MET A 1 12.71 -12.84 3.82
C MET A 1 11.72 -11.69 3.99
N LYS A 2 12.02 -10.52 3.43
CA LYS A 2 11.13 -9.35 3.47
C LYS A 2 10.27 -9.32 2.22
N ILE A 3 8.97 -9.09 2.36
CA ILE A 3 8.01 -9.05 1.26
C ILE A 3 7.24 -7.74 1.33
N ILE A 4 7.11 -7.04 0.21
CA ILE A 4 6.23 -5.89 0.09
C ILE A 4 5.06 -6.22 -0.83
N LEU A 5 3.84 -6.12 -0.30
CA LEU A 5 2.62 -6.27 -1.07
C LEU A 5 2.15 -4.93 -1.59
N TRP A 6 2.13 -4.77 -2.90
CA TRP A 6 1.79 -3.51 -3.54
C TRP A 6 0.39 -3.55 -4.13
N HIS A 7 -0.53 -2.76 -3.56
CA HIS A 7 -1.89 -2.62 -4.08
C HIS A 7 -2.45 -1.21 -3.87
N LEU A 8 -2.56 -0.45 -4.96
CA LEU A 8 -3.10 0.92 -4.96
C LEU A 8 -4.56 1.01 -5.42
N GLY A 9 -5.25 -0.12 -5.51
CA GLY A 9 -6.70 -0.15 -5.69
C GLY A 9 -7.44 0.35 -4.45
N ARG A 10 -8.68 0.79 -4.63
CA ARG A 10 -9.44 1.50 -3.58
C ARG A 10 -10.69 0.78 -3.09
N LYS A 11 -11.36 0.03 -3.97
CA LYS A 11 -12.67 -0.56 -3.73
C LYS A 11 -12.71 -1.97 -4.27
N GLY A 12 -13.58 -2.79 -3.69
CA GLY A 12 -13.89 -4.14 -4.17
C GLY A 12 -12.90 -5.19 -3.68
N ALA A 13 -12.82 -6.31 -4.39
CA ALA A 13 -12.06 -7.47 -3.90
C ALA A 13 -10.54 -7.23 -3.79
N GLY A 14 -9.97 -6.32 -4.57
CA GLY A 14 -8.53 -6.07 -4.63
C GLY A 14 -7.91 -5.71 -3.27
N PRO A 15 -8.35 -4.62 -2.62
CA PRO A 15 -7.81 -4.23 -1.31
C PRO A 15 -7.97 -5.31 -0.25
N LYS A 16 -9.13 -6.00 -0.24
CA LYS A 16 -9.43 -7.08 0.70
C LYS A 16 -8.49 -8.28 0.50
N TYR A 17 -8.34 -8.74 -0.73
CA TYR A 17 -7.45 -9.86 -1.06
C TYR A 17 -5.99 -9.56 -0.70
N ASN A 18 -5.55 -8.32 -0.94
CA ASN A 18 -4.19 -7.91 -0.58
C ASN A 18 -3.94 -7.98 0.93
N LEU A 19 -4.94 -7.63 1.75
CA LEU A 19 -4.84 -7.75 3.21
C LEU A 19 -4.80 -9.22 3.65
N GLU A 20 -5.68 -10.06 3.09
CA GLU A 20 -5.70 -11.50 3.40
C GLU A 20 -4.37 -12.18 3.04
N MET A 21 -3.78 -11.81 1.90
CA MET A 21 -2.45 -12.26 1.49
C MET A 21 -1.37 -11.80 2.47
N ALA A 22 -1.43 -10.55 2.93
CA ALA A 22 -0.47 -10.01 3.90
C ALA A 22 -0.51 -10.80 5.22
N LEU A 23 -1.72 -11.10 5.69
CA LEU A 23 -1.95 -11.89 6.90
C LEU A 23 -1.45 -13.33 6.74
N ALA A 24 -1.72 -13.96 5.59
CA ALA A 24 -1.25 -15.31 5.30
C ALA A 24 0.29 -15.37 5.28
N LEU A 25 0.95 -14.47 4.56
CA LEU A 25 2.41 -14.42 4.52
C LEU A 25 3.03 -14.13 5.90
N LYS A 26 2.42 -13.24 6.69
CA LYS A 26 2.88 -12.98 8.05
C LYS A 26 2.77 -14.23 8.93
N LYS A 27 1.70 -15.02 8.76
CA LYS A 27 1.50 -16.28 9.49
C LYS A 27 2.57 -17.33 9.13
N GLU A 28 3.05 -17.33 7.89
CA GLU A 28 4.17 -18.16 7.45
C GLU A 28 5.54 -17.65 7.93
N GLY A 29 5.59 -16.59 8.75
CA GLY A 29 6.82 -16.07 9.36
C GLY A 29 7.60 -15.08 8.48
N TYR A 30 7.02 -14.57 7.40
CA TYR A 30 7.65 -13.52 6.60
C TYR A 30 7.55 -12.15 7.26
N ASP A 31 8.55 -11.30 7.01
CA ASP A 31 8.50 -9.88 7.39
C ASP A 31 7.75 -9.12 6.28
N VAL A 32 6.47 -8.85 6.53
CA VAL A 32 5.52 -8.36 5.52
C VAL A 32 5.27 -6.87 5.70
N TYR A 33 5.47 -6.16 4.59
CA TYR A 33 5.16 -4.75 4.42
C TYR A 33 4.07 -4.60 3.36
N ALA A 34 3.36 -3.48 3.37
CA ALA A 34 2.37 -3.16 2.34
C ALA A 34 2.55 -1.75 1.78
N CYS A 35 2.28 -1.57 0.49
CA CYS A 35 2.12 -0.26 -0.13
C CYS A 35 0.68 -0.13 -0.61
N ILE A 36 -0.09 0.72 0.06
CA ILE A 36 -1.55 0.83 -0.11
C ILE A 36 -2.00 2.23 -0.45
N SER A 37 -3.18 2.33 -1.06
CA SER A 37 -3.88 3.61 -1.21
C SER A 37 -4.44 4.10 0.13
N LYS A 38 -4.21 5.37 0.48
CA LYS A 38 -4.91 6.04 1.61
C LYS A 38 -6.43 6.03 1.45
N GLN A 39 -6.91 5.92 0.21
CA GLN A 39 -8.33 5.92 -0.13
C GLN A 39 -8.90 4.51 -0.30
N ALA A 40 -8.15 3.46 0.10
CA ALA A 40 -8.66 2.10 0.15
C ALA A 40 -9.65 1.93 1.31
N GLU A 41 -10.75 1.21 1.06
CA GLU A 41 -11.79 0.93 2.05
C GLU A 41 -11.27 0.25 3.32
N ASN A 42 -10.20 -0.54 3.20
CA ASN A 42 -9.57 -1.27 4.29
C ASN A 42 -8.21 -0.69 4.72
N ALA A 43 -7.90 0.57 4.37
CA ALA A 43 -6.59 1.16 4.68
C ALA A 43 -6.25 1.08 6.19
N ASN A 44 -7.25 1.27 7.06
CA ASN A 44 -7.09 1.18 8.50
C ASN A 44 -6.84 -0.24 9.03
N ASP A 45 -7.17 -1.27 8.26
CA ASP A 45 -7.09 -2.65 8.72
C ASP A 45 -5.65 -3.15 8.77
N TYR A 46 -4.76 -2.63 7.91
CA TYR A 46 -3.32 -2.92 7.99
C TYR A 46 -2.73 -2.47 9.34
N LYS A 47 -3.17 -1.31 9.84
CA LYS A 47 -2.79 -0.83 11.17
C LYS A 47 -3.35 -1.72 12.28
N LYS A 48 -4.62 -2.11 12.19
CA LYS A 48 -5.27 -3.01 13.17
C LYS A 48 -4.55 -4.37 13.28
N HIS A 49 -4.01 -4.88 12.17
CA HIS A 49 -3.31 -6.15 12.12
C HIS A 49 -1.79 -6.06 12.35
N ASN A 50 -1.30 -4.88 12.76
CA ASN A 50 0.13 -4.61 12.97
C ASN A 50 0.97 -5.00 11.74
N ILE A 51 0.51 -4.62 10.55
CA ILE A 51 1.27 -4.74 9.30
C ILE A 51 1.87 -3.37 8.98
N ASN A 52 3.19 -3.33 8.88
CA ASN A 52 3.91 -2.13 8.48
C ASN A 52 3.52 -1.76 7.06
N HIS A 53 3.18 -0.49 6.82
CA HIS A 53 2.71 -0.11 5.50
C HIS A 53 3.01 1.35 5.15
N LEU A 54 3.26 1.58 3.87
CA LEU A 54 3.29 2.90 3.25
C LEU A 54 1.90 3.19 2.67
N SER A 55 1.24 4.22 3.18
CA SER A 55 -0.03 4.70 2.63
C SER A 55 0.20 5.87 1.70
N LEU A 56 -0.15 5.74 0.43
CA LEU A 56 0.06 6.76 -0.60
C LEU A 56 -1.25 7.47 -0.95
N ASN A 57 -1.19 8.78 -1.20
CA ASN A 57 -2.32 9.52 -1.75
C ASN A 57 -2.50 9.17 -3.22
N THR A 58 -3.53 8.40 -3.52
CA THR A 58 -3.97 8.15 -4.89
C THR A 58 -5.04 9.17 -5.29
N TYR A 59 -5.80 8.92 -6.34
CA TYR A 59 -6.86 9.83 -6.81
C TYR A 59 -8.21 9.53 -6.16
N THR A 60 -9.07 10.55 -6.12
CA THR A 60 -10.48 10.46 -5.68
C THR A 60 -11.47 10.33 -6.85
N GLY A 61 -11.05 10.63 -8.08
CA GLY A 61 -11.82 10.60 -9.33
C GLY A 61 -10.94 10.95 -10.56
N GLY A 62 -11.54 11.16 -11.74
CA GLY A 62 -10.78 11.38 -12.99
C GLY A 62 -9.92 12.66 -13.00
N VAL A 63 -10.44 13.77 -12.49
CA VAL A 63 -9.69 15.04 -12.42
C VAL A 63 -8.51 14.93 -11.45
N SER A 64 -8.70 14.27 -10.30
CA SER A 64 -7.60 14.05 -9.35
C SER A 64 -6.62 12.97 -9.83
N ALA A 65 -6.99 12.10 -10.78
CA ALA A 65 -6.06 11.20 -11.43
C ALA A 65 -5.03 11.98 -12.26
N LEU A 66 -5.47 12.91 -13.10
CA LEU A 66 -4.57 13.75 -13.90
C LEU A 66 -3.59 14.55 -13.01
N ILE A 67 -4.11 15.18 -11.95
CA ILE A 67 -3.30 15.99 -11.03
C ILE A 67 -2.30 15.11 -10.26
N ASN A 68 -2.71 13.93 -9.79
CA ASN A 68 -1.80 13.03 -9.08
C ASN A 68 -0.80 12.34 -10.02
N SER A 69 -1.11 12.18 -11.31
CA SER A 69 -0.14 11.73 -12.30
C SER A 69 1.04 12.69 -12.41
N LEU A 70 0.82 14.01 -12.29
CA LEU A 70 1.92 14.99 -12.24
C LEU A 70 2.80 14.85 -10.99
N ARG A 71 2.29 14.21 -9.93
CA ARG A 71 3.02 13.93 -8.69
C ARG A 71 3.76 12.59 -8.69
N LEU A 72 3.70 11.81 -9.77
CA LEU A 72 4.36 10.50 -9.85
C LEU A 72 5.86 10.54 -9.49
N PRO A 73 6.67 11.50 -9.98
CA PRO A 73 8.09 11.54 -9.63
C PRO A 73 8.33 11.66 -8.12
N TRP A 74 7.47 12.41 -7.44
CA TRP A 74 7.56 12.58 -5.98
C TRP A 74 7.14 11.30 -5.24
N LEU A 75 6.06 10.65 -5.68
CA LEU A 75 5.62 9.35 -5.18
C LEU A 75 6.70 8.25 -5.33
N ILE A 76 7.42 8.27 -6.46
CA ILE A 76 8.56 7.36 -6.69
C ILE A 76 9.66 7.60 -5.66
N ASN A 77 9.96 8.85 -5.34
CA ASN A 77 10.96 9.17 -4.31
C ASN A 77 10.50 8.72 -2.91
N GLU A 78 9.24 8.98 -2.56
CA GLU A 78 8.65 8.53 -1.28
C GLU A 78 8.73 6.99 -1.15
N PHE A 79 8.41 6.25 -2.21
CA PHE A 79 8.53 4.80 -2.22
C PHE A 79 9.98 4.32 -2.16
N LYS A 80 10.91 4.97 -2.87
CA LYS A 80 12.35 4.65 -2.79
C LYS A 80 12.90 4.85 -1.39
N ASP A 81 12.53 5.93 -0.72
CA ASP A 81 13.00 6.20 0.64
C ASP A 81 12.39 5.21 1.64
N TYR A 82 11.11 4.84 1.47
CA TYR A 82 10.51 3.75 2.22
C TYR A 82 11.26 2.43 2.03
N LEU A 83 11.63 2.08 0.80
CA LEU A 83 12.42 0.88 0.53
C LEU A 83 13.80 0.96 1.20
N LYS A 84 14.51 2.09 1.15
CA LYS A 84 15.82 2.23 1.81
C LYS A 84 15.75 1.99 3.32
N ILE A 85 14.71 2.50 3.98
CA ILE A 85 14.52 2.35 5.44
C ILE A 85 14.21 0.90 5.81
N ASN A 86 13.45 0.19 4.97
CA ASN A 86 12.94 -1.14 5.28
C ASN A 86 13.70 -2.28 4.57
N ARG A 87 14.76 -1.96 3.80
CA ARG A 87 15.63 -2.95 3.16
C ARG A 87 16.40 -3.76 4.19
#